data_AF-M7W8C3-F1
#
_entry.id   AF-M7W8C3-F1
#
_cell.length_a   1.000
_cell.length_b   1.000
_cell.length_c   1.000
_cell.angle_alpha   90.00
_cell.angle_beta   90.00
_cell.angle_gamma   90.00
#
_symmetry.space_group_name_H-M   'P 1'
#
loop_
_entity.id
_entity.type
_entity.pdbx_description
1 polymer ?
#
loop_
_entity_poly.entity_id
_entity_poly.type
_entity_poly.pdbx_seq_one_letter_code
_entity_poly.pdbx_strand_id
1 'polypeptide(L)'
;MSLNDIEKTKLQDLCNKKYKEQAIWFLNAYWLENGEAEAENVWDYCNKFGEFDPENHADGCSLDELNIHRILEHYNEHQTIQQFRESLRNQQFEFKKLFALCVFLAWHYKMPLKKLINAPQGAQSAEMQKAQEMVDQVSVLLNEAVKKADEATKRDKELETALNALKKEEDEFNKKTEQLKAQIEKETGVVKKNRAQAELAQHIESDPLPLRKAKITCEAAKKKSEKARVEAETAAEEMKKKMEEAEEYLNQQKAAAAAGQGLMWWMQRELEEKKKFMPMKKGGIAK
;
A
#
# COMPACT_ATOMS: atom_id res chain seq x y z
N MET A 1 5.60 -35.21 24.74
CA MET A 1 5.42 -36.38 23.84
C MET A 1 6.22 -36.09 22.58
N SER A 2 7.05 -37.02 22.13
CA SER A 2 7.79 -36.88 20.87
C SER A 2 6.85 -36.91 19.67
N LEU A 3 7.24 -36.24 18.58
CA LEU A 3 6.53 -36.26 17.30
C LEU A 3 6.77 -37.61 16.60
N ASN A 4 5.72 -38.20 16.04
CA ASN A 4 5.87 -39.36 15.15
C ASN A 4 6.35 -38.94 13.75
N ASP A 5 6.69 -39.88 12.88
CA ASP A 5 7.28 -39.57 11.57
C ASP A 5 6.32 -38.79 10.65
N ILE A 6 5.01 -39.03 10.74
CA ILE A 6 3.99 -38.29 9.99
C ILE A 6 3.93 -36.83 10.47
N GLU A 7 3.96 -36.62 11.79
CA GLU A 7 3.94 -35.30 12.41
C GLU A 7 5.23 -34.52 12.08
N LYS A 8 6.39 -35.20 12.02
CA LYS A 8 7.65 -34.60 11.58
C LYS A 8 7.58 -34.11 10.13
N THR A 9 7.05 -34.93 9.22
CA THR A 9 6.87 -34.53 7.81
C THR A 9 5.94 -33.33 7.68
N LYS A 10 4.79 -33.34 8.37
CA LYS A 10 3.85 -32.21 8.36
C LYS A 10 4.50 -30.93 8.90
N LEU A 11 5.30 -31.02 9.96
CA LEU A 11 6.03 -29.89 10.50
C LEU A 11 7.06 -29.36 9.50
N GLN A 12 7.78 -30.25 8.81
CA GLN A 12 8.73 -29.86 7.77
C GLN A 12 8.03 -29.13 6.61
N ASP A 13 6.87 -29.62 6.18
CA ASP A 13 6.06 -28.98 5.15
C ASP A 13 5.59 -27.59 5.61
N LEU A 14 5.16 -27.47 6.87
CA LEU A 14 4.80 -26.19 7.47
C LEU A 14 5.99 -25.22 7.52
N CYS A 15 7.19 -25.66 7.89
CA CYS A 15 8.39 -24.83 7.89
C CYS A 15 8.85 -24.40 6.47
N ASN A 16 8.34 -25.05 5.42
CA ASN A 16 8.63 -24.68 4.03
C ASN A 16 7.62 -23.69 3.44
N LYS A 17 6.50 -23.45 4.15
CA LYS A 17 5.51 -22.43 3.77
C LYS A 17 6.08 -21.03 3.91
N LYS A 18 5.43 -20.04 3.29
CA LYS A 18 5.82 -18.64 3.46
C LYS A 18 5.58 -18.17 4.90
N TYR A 19 6.29 -17.14 5.35
CA TYR A 19 6.10 -16.57 6.70
C TYR A 19 4.64 -16.26 7.01
N LYS A 20 3.91 -15.62 6.07
CA LYS A 20 2.46 -15.36 6.21
C LYS A 20 1.66 -16.64 6.50
N GLU A 21 1.87 -17.68 5.70
CA GLU A 21 1.14 -18.94 5.86
C GLU A 21 1.49 -19.64 7.18
N GLN A 22 2.75 -19.55 7.62
CA GLN A 22 3.21 -20.06 8.92
C GLN A 22 2.56 -19.31 10.09
N ALA A 23 2.48 -17.98 9.99
CA ALA A 23 1.87 -17.12 11.01
C ALA A 23 0.37 -17.39 11.15
N ILE A 24 -0.36 -17.47 10.03
CA ILE A 24 -1.78 -17.82 10.01
C ILE A 24 -2.00 -19.21 10.61
N TRP A 25 -1.14 -20.18 10.27
CA TRP A 25 -1.24 -21.53 10.82
C TRP A 25 -1.11 -21.55 12.34
N PHE A 26 -0.12 -20.80 12.85
CA PHE A 26 0.08 -20.63 14.29
C PHE A 26 -1.11 -19.94 14.95
N LEU A 27 -1.61 -18.84 14.38
CA LEU A 27 -2.75 -18.11 14.94
C LEU A 27 -4.01 -18.99 15.03
N ASN A 28 -4.30 -19.77 13.99
CA ASN A 28 -5.41 -20.72 14.03
C ASN A 28 -5.25 -21.76 15.15
N ALA A 29 -4.02 -22.22 15.41
CA ALA A 29 -3.72 -23.17 16.47
C ALA A 29 -3.79 -22.57 17.88
N TYR A 30 -3.42 -21.29 18.02
CA TYR A 30 -3.34 -20.58 19.29
C TYR A 30 -4.62 -19.80 19.64
N TRP A 31 -5.57 -19.69 18.70
CA TRP A 31 -6.71 -18.79 18.80
C TRP A 31 -7.48 -18.93 20.12
N LEU A 32 -7.80 -20.16 20.52
CA LEU A 32 -8.56 -20.45 21.73
C LEU A 32 -7.81 -20.19 23.06
N GLU A 33 -6.47 -20.08 23.03
CA GLU A 33 -5.69 -19.80 24.24
C GLU A 33 -5.58 -18.29 24.48
N ASN A 34 -5.03 -17.55 23.51
CA ASN A 34 -4.95 -16.09 23.58
C ASN A 34 -4.73 -15.46 22.18
N GLY A 35 -5.10 -16.15 21.10
CA GLY A 35 -4.65 -15.74 19.76
C GLY A 35 -5.20 -14.40 19.30
N GLU A 36 -6.38 -13.96 19.74
CA GLU A 36 -6.92 -12.63 19.37
C GLU A 36 -6.09 -11.48 19.96
N ALA A 37 -5.63 -11.61 21.21
CA ALA A 37 -4.80 -10.60 21.86
C ALA A 37 -3.37 -10.57 21.31
N GLU A 38 -2.85 -11.73 20.92
CA GLU A 38 -1.48 -11.86 20.40
C GLU A 38 -1.39 -11.72 18.87
N ALA A 39 -2.51 -11.52 18.18
CA ALA A 39 -2.53 -11.51 16.72
C ALA A 39 -1.68 -10.39 16.11
N GLU A 40 -1.71 -9.18 16.69
CA GLU A 40 -0.83 -8.07 16.28
C GLU A 40 0.64 -8.41 16.50
N ASN A 41 0.99 -9.03 17.63
CA ASN A 41 2.38 -9.44 17.88
C ASN A 41 2.85 -10.47 16.84
N VAL A 42 2.00 -11.44 16.49
CA VAL A 42 2.32 -12.43 15.46
C VAL A 42 2.45 -11.79 14.07
N TRP A 43 1.62 -10.81 13.75
CA TRP A 43 1.75 -10.00 12.54
C TRP A 43 3.10 -9.27 12.50
N ASP A 44 3.49 -8.62 13.60
CA ASP A 44 4.76 -7.93 13.72
C ASP A 44 5.96 -8.88 13.58
N TYR A 45 5.91 -10.04 14.24
CA TYR A 45 6.93 -11.07 14.06
C TYR A 45 7.03 -11.51 12.61
N CYS A 46 5.91 -11.74 11.92
CA CYS A 46 5.93 -12.11 10.51
C CYS A 46 6.61 -11.04 9.64
N ASN A 47 6.31 -9.77 9.87
CA ASN A 47 6.93 -8.66 9.16
C ASN A 47 8.43 -8.58 9.46
N LYS A 48 8.84 -8.76 10.71
CA LYS A 48 10.25 -8.78 11.10
C LYS A 48 11.00 -9.94 10.49
N PHE A 49 10.42 -11.14 10.46
CA PHE A 49 11.03 -12.27 9.75
C PHE A 49 11.24 -11.95 8.27
N GLY A 50 10.29 -11.29 7.61
CA GLY A 50 10.46 -10.82 6.24
C GLY A 50 11.51 -9.71 6.09
N GLU A 51 11.62 -8.78 7.04
CA GLU A 51 12.63 -7.70 7.02
C GLU A 51 14.05 -8.25 7.18
N PHE A 52 14.23 -9.24 8.05
CA PHE A 52 15.52 -9.86 8.35
C PHE A 52 15.90 -11.00 7.41
N ASP A 53 15.04 -11.39 6.46
CA ASP A 53 15.37 -12.34 5.39
C ASP A 53 15.96 -11.57 4.20
N PRO A 54 17.29 -11.61 3.98
CA PRO A 54 17.94 -10.80 2.95
C PRO A 54 17.71 -11.31 1.53
N GLU A 55 17.30 -12.57 1.36
CA GLU A 55 17.16 -13.21 0.05
C GLU A 55 15.71 -13.18 -0.42
N ASN A 56 14.79 -13.63 0.43
CA ASN A 56 13.41 -13.92 0.04
C ASN A 56 12.41 -12.94 0.64
N HIS A 57 12.84 -12.07 1.57
CA HIS A 57 11.99 -11.10 2.26
C HIS A 57 10.68 -11.74 2.78
N ALA A 58 9.53 -11.12 2.52
CA ALA A 58 8.22 -11.63 2.93
C ALA A 58 7.84 -13.00 2.32
N ASP A 59 8.49 -13.40 1.22
CA ASP A 59 8.29 -14.69 0.56
C ASP A 59 9.21 -15.79 1.10
N GLY A 60 10.03 -15.48 2.11
CA GLY A 60 10.87 -16.43 2.82
C GLY A 60 10.10 -17.41 3.69
N CYS A 61 10.85 -18.34 4.28
CA CYS A 61 10.29 -19.45 5.06
C CYS A 61 11.08 -19.78 6.35
N SER A 62 12.33 -19.35 6.47
CA SER A 62 13.14 -19.54 7.66
C SER A 62 14.35 -18.62 7.63
N LEU A 63 14.78 -18.16 8.80
CA LEU A 63 15.99 -17.36 8.94
C LEU A 63 17.22 -18.22 9.25
N ASP A 64 18.39 -17.60 9.16
CA ASP A 64 19.63 -18.17 9.69
C ASP A 64 19.83 -17.78 11.17
N GLU A 65 20.86 -18.34 11.79
CA GLU A 65 21.14 -18.15 13.23
C GLU A 65 21.43 -16.68 13.58
N LEU A 66 22.12 -15.96 12.68
CA LEU A 66 22.47 -14.56 12.91
C LEU A 66 21.23 -13.67 12.89
N ASN A 67 20.31 -13.88 11.94
CA ASN A 67 19.11 -13.05 11.85
C ASN A 67 18.10 -13.37 12.95
N ILE A 68 18.00 -14.60 13.43
CA ILE A 68 17.20 -14.92 14.63
C ILE A 68 17.77 -14.26 15.88
N HIS A 69 19.10 -14.19 16.03
CA HIS A 69 19.70 -13.45 17.15
C HIS A 69 19.21 -12.01 17.19
N ARG A 70 19.21 -11.34 16.03
CA ARG A 70 18.76 -9.96 15.90
C ARG A 70 17.29 -9.78 16.27
N ILE A 71 16.45 -10.75 15.94
CA ILE A 71 15.04 -10.74 16.34
C ILE A 71 14.90 -10.86 17.86
N LEU A 72 15.59 -11.82 18.49
CA LEU A 72 15.54 -12.00 19.94
C LEU A 72 16.00 -10.73 20.69
N GLU A 73 17.07 -10.08 20.21
CA GLU A 73 17.52 -8.80 20.74
C GLU A 73 16.49 -7.68 20.55
N HIS A 74 15.87 -7.61 19.37
CA HIS A 74 14.90 -6.57 19.04
C HIS A 74 13.69 -6.57 19.98
N TYR A 75 13.18 -7.77 20.30
CA TYR A 75 12.02 -7.94 21.18
C TYR A 75 12.40 -8.00 22.67
N ASN A 76 13.66 -7.70 23.03
CA ASN A 76 14.21 -7.82 24.39
C ASN A 76 13.91 -9.17 25.04
N GLU A 77 13.91 -10.24 24.25
CA GLU A 77 13.72 -11.57 24.80
C GLU A 77 14.97 -11.96 25.59
N HIS A 78 14.81 -12.22 26.89
CA HIS A 78 15.91 -12.72 27.74
C HIS A 78 16.37 -14.14 27.38
N GLN A 79 15.73 -14.76 26.39
CA GLN A 79 16.00 -16.13 25.99
C GLN A 79 17.10 -16.19 24.93
N THR A 80 18.08 -17.06 25.13
CA THR A 80 19.22 -17.21 24.22
C THR A 80 18.92 -18.21 23.10
N ILE A 81 19.64 -18.11 21.98
CA ILE A 81 19.62 -19.14 20.91
C ILE A 81 19.93 -20.54 21.45
N GLN A 82 20.76 -20.63 22.50
CA GLN A 82 21.04 -21.90 23.15
C GLN A 82 19.79 -22.48 23.81
N GLN A 83 19.04 -21.67 24.56
CA GLN A 83 17.76 -22.10 25.15
C GLN A 83 16.71 -22.44 24.08
N PHE A 84 16.66 -21.67 22.99
CA PHE A 84 15.82 -21.99 21.83
C PHE A 84 16.17 -23.38 21.26
N ARG A 85 17.45 -23.63 20.96
CA ARG A 85 17.93 -24.92 20.44
C ARG A 85 17.70 -26.08 21.39
N GLU A 86 17.95 -25.89 22.69
CA GLU A 86 17.70 -26.91 23.71
C GLU A 86 16.22 -27.29 23.77
N SER A 87 15.33 -26.31 23.71
CA SER A 87 13.88 -26.56 23.70
C SER A 87 13.44 -27.40 22.49
N LEU A 88 14.08 -27.22 21.34
CA LEU A 88 13.78 -27.96 20.11
C LEU A 88 14.42 -29.36 20.11
N ARG A 89 15.66 -29.50 20.62
CA ARG A 89 16.29 -30.81 20.84
C ARG A 89 15.50 -31.69 21.80
N ASN A 90 14.95 -31.12 22.87
CA ASN A 90 14.11 -31.85 23.82
C ASN A 90 12.81 -32.38 23.18
N GLN A 91 12.36 -31.77 22.09
CA GLN A 91 11.23 -32.24 21.28
C GLN A 91 11.66 -33.14 20.11
N GLN A 92 12.94 -33.55 20.06
CA GLN A 92 13.57 -34.33 18.99
C GLN A 92 13.45 -33.68 17.61
N PHE A 93 13.54 -32.34 17.56
CA PHE A 93 13.54 -31.57 16.32
C PHE A 93 14.98 -31.18 15.94
N GLU A 94 15.52 -31.83 14.91
CA GLU A 94 16.82 -31.51 14.31
C GLU A 94 16.64 -31.33 12.80
N PHE A 95 16.36 -30.11 12.33
CA PHE A 95 16.13 -29.84 10.91
C PHE A 95 16.95 -28.68 10.37
N LYS A 96 17.19 -28.68 9.05
CA LYS A 96 17.88 -27.61 8.31
C LYS A 96 17.24 -26.22 8.44
N LYS A 97 15.94 -26.15 8.74
CA LYS A 97 15.18 -24.91 8.95
C LYS A 97 14.70 -24.80 10.40
N LEU A 98 15.65 -24.83 11.34
CA LEU A 98 15.40 -24.71 12.78
C LEU A 98 14.69 -23.40 13.18
N PHE A 99 14.77 -22.39 12.32
CA PHE A 99 14.38 -21.01 12.55
C PHE A 99 13.21 -20.57 11.65
N ALA A 100 12.32 -21.50 11.33
CA ALA A 100 11.03 -21.17 10.73
C ALA A 100 10.16 -20.37 11.72
N LEU A 101 9.37 -19.43 11.22
CA LEU A 101 8.53 -18.55 12.03
C LEU A 101 7.55 -19.34 12.91
N CYS A 102 6.90 -20.38 12.38
CA CYS A 102 5.95 -21.17 13.16
C CYS A 102 6.60 -21.89 14.36
N VAL A 103 7.85 -22.32 14.22
CA VAL A 103 8.62 -22.98 15.29
C VAL A 103 9.04 -21.96 16.35
N PHE A 104 9.47 -20.78 15.91
CA PHE A 104 9.77 -19.66 16.79
C PHE A 104 8.55 -19.26 17.64
N LEU A 105 7.39 -19.03 17.00
CA LEU A 105 6.16 -18.67 17.68
C LEU A 105 5.69 -19.76 18.65
N ALA A 106 5.74 -21.03 18.25
CA ALA A 106 5.37 -22.13 19.13
C ALA A 106 6.24 -22.20 20.38
N TRP A 107 7.54 -21.92 20.25
CA TRP A 107 8.43 -21.83 21.39
C TRP A 107 8.15 -20.59 22.27
N HIS A 108 8.03 -19.40 21.67
CA HIS A 108 7.81 -18.13 22.36
C HIS A 108 6.54 -18.18 23.21
N TYR A 109 5.44 -18.66 22.63
CA TYR A 109 4.15 -18.82 23.31
C TYR A 109 4.01 -20.15 24.06
N LYS A 110 5.07 -20.96 24.15
CA LYS A 110 5.12 -22.25 24.86
C LYS A 110 4.06 -23.25 24.39
N MET A 111 3.66 -23.18 23.13
CA MET A 111 2.75 -24.12 22.50
C MET A 111 3.47 -25.43 22.12
N PRO A 112 2.93 -26.61 22.46
CA PRO A 112 3.46 -27.88 21.96
C PRO A 112 3.35 -27.98 20.44
N LEU A 113 4.45 -28.34 19.75
CA LEU A 113 4.47 -28.51 18.28
C LEU A 113 3.41 -29.49 17.77
N LYS A 114 3.14 -30.55 18.54
CA LYS A 114 2.10 -31.52 18.22
C LYS A 114 0.70 -30.89 18.15
N LYS A 115 0.42 -29.87 18.98
CA LYS A 115 -0.85 -29.12 18.92
C LYS A 115 -0.87 -28.23 17.67
N LEU A 116 0.22 -27.51 17.40
CA LEU A 116 0.37 -26.65 16.23
C LEU A 116 0.05 -27.39 14.92
N ILE A 117 0.67 -28.54 14.70
CA ILE A 117 0.58 -29.29 13.43
C ILE A 117 -0.82 -29.88 13.19
N ASN A 118 -1.53 -30.22 14.26
CA ASN A 118 -2.83 -30.89 14.19
C ASN A 118 -4.02 -29.92 14.36
N ALA A 119 -3.76 -28.61 14.45
CA ALA A 119 -4.80 -27.62 14.62
C ALA A 119 -5.70 -27.48 13.38
N PRO A 120 -7.03 -27.34 13.56
CA PRO A 120 -7.96 -27.12 12.46
C PRO A 120 -7.71 -25.74 11.82
N GLN A 121 -7.42 -25.74 10.53
CA GLN A 121 -7.01 -24.51 9.83
C GLN A 121 -8.17 -23.69 9.25
N GLY A 122 -9.38 -24.27 9.12
CA GLY A 122 -10.57 -23.58 8.58
C GLY A 122 -10.49 -23.16 7.10
N ALA A 123 -9.30 -23.01 6.53
CA ALA A 123 -9.01 -22.46 5.19
C ALA A 123 -9.60 -23.27 4.01
N GLN A 124 -10.14 -24.47 4.24
CA GLN A 124 -10.77 -25.28 3.19
C GLN A 124 -12.27 -25.02 3.04
N SER A 125 -12.88 -24.16 3.86
CA SER A 125 -14.29 -23.81 3.70
C SER A 125 -14.50 -22.91 2.47
N ALA A 126 -15.61 -23.11 1.75
CA ALA A 126 -15.94 -22.32 0.56
C ALA A 126 -16.10 -20.82 0.92
N GLU A 127 -16.54 -20.54 2.14
CA GLU A 127 -16.73 -19.20 2.66
C GLU A 127 -15.39 -18.47 2.85
N MET A 128 -14.37 -19.18 3.34
CA MET A 128 -13.00 -18.66 3.52
C MET A 128 -12.30 -18.39 2.19
N GLN A 129 -12.53 -19.25 1.19
CA GLN A 129 -12.02 -19.02 -0.17
C GLN A 129 -12.64 -17.77 -0.78
N LYS A 130 -13.97 -17.61 -0.66
CA LYS A 130 -14.66 -16.40 -1.11
C LYS A 130 -14.17 -15.14 -0.39
N ALA A 131 -13.89 -15.23 0.91
CA ALA A 131 -13.28 -14.12 1.66
C ALA A 131 -11.92 -13.72 1.08
N GLN A 132 -11.04 -14.71 0.84
CA GLN A 132 -9.73 -14.47 0.23
C GLN A 132 -9.85 -13.85 -1.16
N GLU A 133 -10.75 -14.36 -2.01
CA GLU A 133 -11.01 -13.80 -3.34
C GLU A 133 -11.45 -12.33 -3.29
N MET A 134 -12.30 -11.96 -2.32
CA MET A 134 -12.71 -10.56 -2.15
C MET A 134 -11.54 -9.68 -1.70
N VAL A 135 -10.70 -10.15 -0.79
CA VAL A 135 -9.49 -9.44 -0.35
C VAL A 135 -8.49 -9.28 -1.51
N ASP A 136 -8.38 -10.28 -2.39
CA ASP A 136 -7.55 -10.23 -3.59
C ASP A 136 -8.10 -9.24 -4.62
N GLN A 137 -9.42 -9.21 -4.83
CA GLN A 137 -10.09 -8.20 -5.67
C GLN A 137 -9.84 -6.79 -5.14
N VAL A 138 -9.92 -6.59 -3.82
CA VAL A 138 -9.58 -5.29 -3.20
C VAL A 138 -8.12 -4.91 -3.47
N SER A 139 -7.18 -5.87 -3.40
CA SER A 139 -5.77 -5.61 -3.76
C SER A 139 -5.62 -5.12 -5.20
N VAL A 140 -6.31 -5.74 -6.15
CA VAL A 140 -6.26 -5.37 -7.57
C VAL A 140 -6.83 -3.97 -7.76
N LEU A 141 -8.02 -3.70 -7.22
CA LEU A 141 -8.66 -2.39 -7.33
C LEU A 141 -7.86 -1.28 -6.65
N LEU A 142 -7.22 -1.56 -5.51
CA LEU A 142 -6.32 -0.61 -4.86
C LEU A 142 -5.14 -0.25 -5.76
N ASN A 143 -4.47 -1.24 -6.35
CA ASN A 143 -3.36 -0.99 -7.27
C ASN A 143 -3.79 -0.16 -8.49
N GLU A 144 -4.98 -0.41 -9.03
CA GLU A 144 -5.54 0.38 -10.12
C GLU A 144 -5.89 1.81 -9.70
N ALA A 145 -6.52 1.98 -8.53
CA ALA A 145 -6.86 3.29 -7.98
C ALA A 145 -5.61 4.13 -7.70
N VAL A 146 -4.55 3.52 -7.15
CA VAL A 146 -3.25 4.18 -6.93
C VAL A 146 -2.63 4.61 -8.25
N LYS A 147 -2.59 3.74 -9.27
CA LYS A 147 -2.07 4.09 -10.60
C LYS A 147 -2.83 5.28 -11.22
N LYS A 148 -4.16 5.26 -11.16
CA LYS A 148 -5.00 6.35 -11.68
C LYS A 148 -4.81 7.65 -10.88
N ALA A 149 -4.62 7.57 -9.57
CA ALA A 149 -4.30 8.73 -8.74
C ALA A 149 -2.92 9.32 -9.09
N ASP A 150 -1.91 8.48 -9.29
CA ASP A 150 -0.58 8.92 -9.74
C ASP A 150 -0.63 9.58 -11.12
N GLU A 151 -1.46 9.06 -12.04
CA GLU A 151 -1.69 9.70 -13.33
C GLU A 151 -2.40 11.05 -13.19
N ALA A 152 -3.40 11.16 -12.32
CA ALA A 152 -4.07 12.44 -12.04
C ALA A 152 -3.08 13.48 -11.52
N THR A 153 -2.20 13.12 -10.56
CA THR A 153 -1.19 14.06 -10.04
C THR A 153 -0.18 14.50 -11.10
N LYS A 154 0.20 13.60 -12.04
CA LYS A 154 1.05 13.97 -13.18
C LYS A 154 0.36 14.97 -14.09
N ARG A 155 -0.94 14.78 -14.37
CA ARG A 155 -1.73 15.68 -15.22
C ARG A 155 -1.99 17.03 -14.55
N ASP A 156 -2.14 17.07 -13.23
CA ASP A 156 -2.26 18.30 -12.48
C ASP A 156 -0.97 19.14 -12.53
N LYS A 157 0.21 18.49 -12.48
CA LYS A 157 1.50 19.17 -12.71
C LYS A 157 1.62 19.70 -14.13
N GLU A 158 1.19 18.93 -15.14
CA GLU A 158 1.12 19.39 -16.54
C GLU A 158 0.19 20.62 -16.68
N LEU A 159 -0.97 20.61 -16.01
CA LEU A 159 -1.88 21.76 -15.99
C LEU A 159 -1.24 22.98 -15.30
N GLU A 160 -0.56 22.80 -14.17
CA GLU A 160 0.12 23.88 -13.46
C GLU A 160 1.20 24.54 -14.33
N THR A 161 2.02 23.73 -15.01
CA THR A 161 3.02 24.25 -15.94
C THR A 161 2.39 25.01 -17.12
N ALA A 162 1.28 24.51 -17.67
CA ALA A 162 0.54 25.20 -18.73
C ALA A 162 -0.09 26.51 -18.26
N LEU A 163 -0.64 26.54 -17.03
CA LEU A 163 -1.19 27.76 -16.40
C LEU A 163 -0.11 28.81 -16.16
N ASN A 164 1.07 28.41 -15.70
CA ASN A 164 2.19 29.33 -15.49
C ASN A 164 2.73 29.89 -16.81
N ALA A 165 2.78 29.07 -17.86
CA ALA A 165 3.12 29.54 -19.20
C ALA A 165 2.08 30.53 -19.74
N LEU A 166 0.78 30.25 -19.58
CA LEU A 166 -0.29 31.16 -19.97
C LEU A 166 -0.21 32.49 -19.23
N LYS A 167 -0.04 32.47 -17.90
CA LYS A 167 0.12 33.69 -17.10
C LYS A 167 1.31 34.54 -17.57
N LYS A 168 2.45 33.90 -17.87
CA LYS A 168 3.62 34.62 -18.38
C LYS A 168 3.33 35.32 -19.71
N GLU A 169 2.67 34.64 -20.64
CA GLU A 169 2.29 35.23 -21.93
C GLU A 169 1.24 36.35 -21.76
N GLU A 170 0.29 36.21 -20.83
CA GLU A 170 -0.68 37.25 -20.47
C GLU A 170 0.01 38.48 -19.85
N ASP A 171 0.97 38.28 -18.94
CA ASP A 171 1.75 39.35 -18.32
C ASP A 171 2.62 40.09 -19.35
N GLU A 172 3.24 39.37 -20.29
CA GLU A 172 4.03 39.97 -21.37
C GLU A 172 3.15 40.81 -22.32
N PHE A 173 1.95 40.32 -22.65
CA PHE A 173 0.98 41.06 -23.45
C PHE A 173 0.46 42.30 -22.72
N ASN A 174 0.11 42.17 -21.44
CA ASN A 174 -0.36 43.28 -20.60
C ASN A 174 0.74 44.34 -20.42
N LYS A 175 1.99 43.93 -20.17
CA LYS A 175 3.13 44.84 -20.01
C LYS A 175 3.41 45.64 -21.28
N LYS A 176 3.37 45.01 -22.46
CA LYS A 176 3.51 45.73 -23.75
C LYS A 176 2.36 46.72 -23.97
N THR A 177 1.14 46.32 -23.61
CA THR A 177 -0.04 47.19 -23.68
C THR A 177 0.10 48.41 -22.77
N GLU A 178 0.57 48.23 -21.52
CA GLU A 178 0.82 49.31 -20.58
C GLU A 178 1.97 50.23 -21.03
N GLN A 179 3.06 49.68 -21.58
CA GLN A 179 4.17 50.45 -22.13
C GLN A 179 3.72 51.38 -23.26
N LEU A 180 2.93 50.85 -24.21
CA LEU A 180 2.39 51.64 -25.32
C LEU A 180 1.41 52.72 -24.83
N LYS A 181 0.56 52.42 -23.84
CA LYS A 181 -0.31 53.42 -23.20
C LYS A 181 0.48 54.53 -22.51
N ALA A 182 1.50 54.19 -21.74
CA ALA A 182 2.36 55.16 -21.06
C ALA A 182 3.16 56.03 -22.06
N GLN A 183 3.55 55.46 -23.20
CA GLN A 183 4.21 56.20 -24.28
C GLN A 183 3.25 57.22 -24.94
N ILE A 184 1.97 56.87 -25.12
CA ILE A 184 0.95 57.78 -25.65
C ILE A 184 0.71 58.98 -24.70
N GLU A 185 0.75 58.78 -23.39
CA GLU A 185 0.55 59.85 -22.40
C GLU A 185 1.73 60.82 -22.31
N LYS A 186 2.96 60.33 -22.46
CA LYS A 186 4.19 61.15 -22.31
C LYS A 186 4.56 61.93 -23.57
N GLU A 187 4.08 61.53 -24.74
CA GLU A 187 4.53 62.09 -26.01
C GLU A 187 3.75 63.36 -26.41
N THR A 188 4.47 64.46 -26.66
CA THR A 188 3.91 65.78 -27.00
C THR A 188 3.73 66.01 -28.51
N GLY A 189 4.40 65.21 -29.36
CA GLY A 189 4.32 65.33 -30.82
C GLY A 189 3.14 64.56 -31.43
N VAL A 190 2.24 65.26 -32.15
CA VAL A 190 1.01 64.70 -32.76
C VAL A 190 1.28 63.47 -33.63
N VAL A 191 2.31 63.50 -34.47
CA VAL A 191 2.66 62.39 -35.38
C VAL A 191 3.13 61.15 -34.61
N LYS A 192 3.95 61.35 -33.56
CA LYS A 192 4.47 60.24 -32.73
C LYS A 192 3.36 59.64 -31.86
N LYS A 193 2.46 60.46 -31.34
CA LYS A 193 1.28 60.01 -30.59
C LYS A 193 0.33 59.18 -31.47
N ASN A 194 0.05 59.63 -32.69
CA ASN A 194 -0.78 58.87 -33.64
C ASN A 194 -0.12 57.54 -34.05
N ARG A 195 1.21 57.51 -34.19
CA ARG A 195 1.96 56.27 -34.45
C ARG A 195 1.88 55.29 -33.28
N ALA A 196 2.05 55.74 -32.04
CA ALA A 196 1.91 54.89 -30.86
C ALA A 196 0.47 54.40 -30.65
N GLN A 197 -0.54 55.21 -31.01
CA GLN A 197 -1.95 54.79 -31.03
C GLN A 197 -2.21 53.72 -32.10
N ALA A 198 -1.62 53.85 -33.28
CA ALA A 198 -1.71 52.82 -34.33
C ALA A 198 -1.01 51.52 -33.93
N GLU A 199 0.17 51.61 -33.28
CA GLU A 199 0.90 50.44 -32.76
C GLU A 199 0.15 49.76 -31.61
N LEU A 200 -0.51 50.51 -30.73
CA LEU A 200 -1.38 49.97 -29.68
C LEU A 200 -2.62 49.28 -30.27
N ALA A 201 -3.28 49.90 -31.24
CA ALA A 201 -4.41 49.30 -31.94
C ALA A 201 -3.98 48.01 -32.63
N GLN A 202 -2.83 48.02 -33.32
CA GLN A 202 -2.27 46.84 -33.96
C GLN A 202 -1.90 45.74 -32.95
N HIS A 203 -1.35 46.08 -31.78
CA HIS A 203 -1.02 45.10 -30.72
C HIS A 203 -2.28 44.48 -30.10
N ILE A 204 -3.35 45.26 -29.91
CA ILE A 204 -4.64 44.77 -29.38
C ILE A 204 -5.37 43.93 -30.43
N GLU A 205 -5.32 44.32 -31.69
CA GLU A 205 -5.98 43.64 -32.80
C GLU A 205 -5.19 42.41 -33.28
N SER A 206 -3.86 42.41 -33.12
CA SER A 206 -3.03 41.22 -33.31
C SER A 206 -3.25 40.29 -32.12
N ASP A 207 -4.13 39.30 -32.26
CA ASP A 207 -4.19 38.17 -31.33
C ASP A 207 -2.82 37.45 -31.36
N PRO A 208 -1.98 37.57 -30.32
CA PRO A 208 -0.63 37.06 -30.38
C PRO A 208 -0.68 35.54 -30.51
N LEU A 209 -0.13 35.02 -31.62
CA LEU A 209 -0.02 33.58 -31.85
C LEU A 209 0.55 32.82 -30.62
N PRO A 210 1.54 33.36 -29.85
CA PRO A 210 2.01 32.75 -28.60
C PRO A 210 0.92 32.62 -27.53
N LEU A 211 0.14 33.69 -27.28
CA LEU A 211 -0.94 33.69 -26.29
C LEU A 211 -2.05 32.71 -26.67
N ARG A 212 -2.45 32.67 -27.95
CA ARG A 212 -3.44 31.70 -28.44
C ARG A 212 -2.95 30.26 -28.29
N LYS A 213 -1.67 30.00 -28.61
CA LYS A 213 -1.06 28.68 -28.38
C LYS A 213 -1.08 28.30 -26.90
N ALA A 214 -0.69 29.21 -26.00
CA ALA A 214 -0.69 28.97 -24.56
C ALA A 214 -2.11 28.67 -24.03
N LYS A 215 -3.13 29.41 -24.48
CA LYS A 215 -4.55 29.14 -24.13
C LYS A 215 -5.00 27.76 -24.58
N ILE A 216 -4.72 27.37 -25.84
CA ILE A 216 -5.08 26.04 -26.37
C ILE A 216 -4.36 24.94 -25.58
N THR A 217 -3.07 25.11 -25.28
CA THR A 217 -2.30 24.15 -24.48
C THR A 217 -2.87 24.04 -23.06
N CYS A 218 -3.23 25.16 -22.43
CA CYS A 218 -3.85 25.18 -21.11
C CYS A 218 -5.23 24.50 -21.10
N GLU A 219 -6.09 24.76 -22.09
CA GLU A 219 -7.39 24.10 -22.21
C GLU A 219 -7.25 22.59 -22.43
N ALA A 220 -6.31 22.18 -23.28
CA ALA A 220 -6.01 20.77 -23.49
C ALA A 220 -5.49 20.09 -22.22
N ALA A 221 -4.60 20.75 -21.48
CA ALA A 221 -4.09 20.26 -20.20
C ALA A 221 -5.22 20.16 -19.15
N LYS A 222 -6.11 21.16 -19.09
CA LYS A 222 -7.26 21.18 -18.17
C LYS A 222 -8.19 20.01 -18.44
N LYS A 223 -8.55 19.76 -19.71
CA LYS A 223 -9.41 18.63 -20.08
C LYS A 223 -8.78 17.28 -19.73
N LYS A 224 -7.46 17.14 -19.90
CA LYS A 224 -6.73 15.91 -19.54
C LYS A 224 -6.66 15.69 -18.02
N SER A 225 -6.38 16.74 -17.25
CA SER A 225 -6.39 16.72 -15.79
C SER A 225 -7.78 16.38 -15.25
N GLU A 226 -8.83 17.05 -15.75
CA GLU A 226 -10.23 16.77 -15.37
C GLU A 226 -10.61 15.31 -15.62
N LYS A 227 -10.28 14.78 -16.81
CA LYS A 227 -10.56 13.38 -17.16
C LYS A 227 -9.84 12.40 -16.22
N ALA A 228 -8.54 12.62 -15.98
CA ALA A 228 -7.75 11.76 -15.09
C ALA A 228 -8.25 11.83 -13.64
N ARG A 229 -8.70 12.99 -13.18
CA ARG A 229 -9.32 13.17 -11.86
C ARG A 229 -10.61 12.37 -11.73
N VAL A 230 -11.49 12.43 -12.73
CA VAL A 230 -12.74 11.65 -12.73
C VAL A 230 -12.44 10.16 -12.71
N GLU A 231 -11.49 9.67 -13.53
CA GLU A 231 -11.10 8.26 -13.56
C GLU A 231 -10.48 7.78 -12.24
N ALA A 232 -9.73 8.64 -11.55
CA ALA A 232 -9.19 8.35 -10.23
C ALA A 232 -10.27 8.33 -9.15
N GLU A 233 -11.23 9.26 -9.20
CA GLU A 233 -12.35 9.32 -8.25
C GLU A 233 -13.26 8.10 -8.39
N THR A 234 -13.62 7.71 -9.61
CA THR A 234 -14.45 6.50 -9.83
C THR A 234 -13.75 5.24 -9.35
N ALA A 235 -12.45 5.08 -9.63
CA ALA A 235 -11.68 3.94 -9.16
C ALA A 235 -11.57 3.90 -7.63
N ALA A 236 -11.42 5.07 -6.98
CA ALA A 236 -11.40 5.17 -5.53
C ALA A 236 -12.77 4.82 -4.91
N GLU A 237 -13.87 5.21 -5.54
CA GLU A 237 -15.23 4.84 -5.09
C GLU A 237 -15.51 3.34 -5.25
N GLU A 238 -15.17 2.76 -6.40
CA GLU A 238 -15.29 1.31 -6.65
C GLU A 238 -14.50 0.49 -5.64
N MET A 239 -13.24 0.90 -5.38
CA MET A 239 -12.38 0.25 -4.40
C MET A 239 -12.94 0.37 -2.98
N LYS A 240 -13.43 1.55 -2.57
CA LYS A 240 -14.06 1.72 -1.25
C LYS A 240 -15.27 0.82 -1.06
N LYS A 241 -16.16 0.78 -2.05
CA LYS A 241 -17.34 -0.08 -2.00
C LYS A 241 -16.95 -1.55 -1.86
N LYS A 242 -15.96 -2.01 -2.64
CA LYS A 242 -15.47 -3.39 -2.58
C LYS A 242 -14.79 -3.73 -1.26
N MET A 243 -14.11 -2.75 -0.67
CA MET A 243 -13.50 -2.90 0.64
C MET A 243 -14.57 -3.02 1.75
N GLU A 244 -15.61 -2.18 1.73
CA GLU A 244 -16.74 -2.29 2.66
C GLU A 244 -17.45 -3.65 2.53
N GLU A 245 -17.73 -4.10 1.29
CA GLU A 245 -18.31 -5.44 1.02
C GLU A 245 -17.43 -6.57 1.59
N ALA A 246 -16.10 -6.48 1.41
CA ALA A 246 -15.16 -7.47 1.92
C ALA A 246 -15.12 -7.47 3.46
N GLU A 247 -15.13 -6.31 4.11
CA GLU A 247 -15.12 -6.20 5.57
C GLU A 247 -16.41 -6.71 6.21
N GLU A 248 -17.57 -6.36 5.65
CA GLU A 248 -18.85 -6.87 6.12
C GLU A 248 -18.90 -8.39 6.02
N TYR A 249 -18.47 -8.95 4.90
CA TYR A 249 -18.42 -10.39 4.72
C TYR A 249 -17.45 -11.05 5.72
N LEU A 250 -16.26 -10.47 5.92
CA LEU A 250 -15.29 -10.99 6.88
C LEU A 250 -15.86 -10.98 8.31
N ASN A 251 -16.54 -9.90 8.70
CA ASN A 251 -17.17 -9.81 10.02
C ASN A 251 -18.27 -10.87 10.22
N GLN A 252 -19.09 -11.12 9.19
CA GLN A 252 -20.11 -12.17 9.23
C GLN A 252 -19.49 -13.57 9.36
N GLN A 253 -18.44 -13.86 8.58
CA GLN A 253 -17.78 -15.16 8.64
C GLN A 253 -17.00 -15.34 9.96
N LYS A 254 -16.38 -14.28 10.50
CA LYS A 254 -15.70 -14.34 11.81
C LYS A 254 -16.67 -14.74 12.92
N ALA A 255 -17.91 -14.24 12.89
CA ALA A 255 -18.93 -14.59 13.88
C ALA A 255 -19.46 -16.04 13.72
N ALA A 256 -19.46 -16.58 12.50
CA ALA A 256 -19.97 -17.92 12.20
C ALA A 256 -18.91 -19.04 12.30
N ALA A 257 -17.62 -18.69 12.20
CA ALA A 257 -16.55 -19.67 12.08
C ALA A 257 -16.14 -20.31 13.42
N ALA A 258 -16.18 -21.64 13.46
CA ALA A 258 -15.66 -22.43 14.60
C ALA A 258 -14.12 -22.63 14.53
N ALA A 259 -13.52 -22.54 13.34
CA ALA A 259 -12.08 -22.65 13.11
C ALA A 259 -11.65 -21.69 11.98
N GLY A 260 -10.36 -21.33 11.92
CA GLY A 260 -9.84 -20.41 10.90
C GLY A 260 -9.92 -18.93 11.29
N GLN A 261 -10.18 -18.62 12.56
CA GLN A 261 -10.28 -17.24 13.04
C GLN A 261 -8.96 -16.45 12.88
N GLY A 262 -7.80 -17.12 12.93
CA GLY A 262 -6.51 -16.50 12.65
C GLY A 262 -6.38 -16.04 11.20
N LEU A 263 -6.86 -16.85 10.24
CA LEU A 263 -6.95 -16.43 8.83
C LEU A 263 -7.88 -15.24 8.65
N MET A 264 -9.04 -15.25 9.32
CA MET A 264 -10.01 -14.15 9.27
C MET A 264 -9.43 -12.85 9.79
N TRP A 265 -8.77 -12.90 10.94
CA TRP A 265 -8.09 -11.75 11.52
C TRP A 265 -6.98 -11.23 10.59
N TRP A 266 -6.19 -12.14 10.00
CA TRP A 266 -5.15 -11.76 9.05
C TRP A 266 -5.70 -11.03 7.83
N MET A 267 -6.80 -11.53 7.26
CA MET A 267 -7.48 -10.88 6.13
C MET A 267 -8.02 -9.49 6.51
N GLN A 268 -8.61 -9.35 7.70
CA GLN A 268 -9.06 -8.06 8.21
C GLN A 268 -7.90 -7.07 8.35
N ARG A 269 -6.79 -7.51 8.95
CA ARG A 269 -5.60 -6.69 9.13
C ARG A 269 -4.98 -6.27 7.78
N GLU A 270 -4.98 -7.16 6.79
CA GLU A 270 -4.56 -6.83 5.43
C GLU A 270 -5.45 -5.79 4.76
N LEU A 271 -6.76 -5.82 4.99
CA LEU A 271 -7.66 -4.77 4.52
C LEU A 271 -7.38 -3.44 5.23
N GLU A 272 -7.14 -3.45 6.54
CA GLU A 272 -6.78 -2.23 7.28
C GLU A 272 -5.45 -1.63 6.83
N GLU A 273 -4.43 -2.44 6.55
CA GLU A 273 -3.19 -1.94 5.96
C GLU A 273 -3.44 -1.34 4.58
N LYS A 274 -4.23 -2.01 3.74
CA LYS A 274 -4.63 -1.48 2.42
C LYS A 274 -5.40 -0.17 2.53
N LYS A 275 -6.20 0.03 3.58
CA LYS A 275 -6.93 1.29 3.84
C LYS A 275 -5.98 2.48 3.96
N LYS A 276 -4.82 2.29 4.58
CA LYS A 276 -3.80 3.33 4.71
C LYS A 276 -3.30 3.80 3.35
N PHE A 277 -3.19 2.90 2.37
CA PHE A 277 -2.71 3.24 1.03
C PHE A 277 -3.79 3.78 0.09
N MET A 278 -5.01 4.03 0.56
CA MET A 278 -6.08 4.54 -0.30
C MET A 278 -5.79 5.96 -0.81
N PRO A 279 -5.99 6.22 -2.11
CA PRO A 279 -5.91 7.56 -2.67
C PRO A 279 -7.07 8.44 -2.13
N MET A 280 -6.73 9.56 -1.49
CA MET A 280 -7.68 10.57 -1.02
C MET A 280 -8.08 11.54 -2.13
N LYS A 281 -9.25 12.18 -1.94
CA LYS A 281 -9.93 13.13 -2.84
C LYS A 281 -9.08 14.34 -3.34
N LYS A 282 -7.87 14.54 -2.83
CA LYS A 282 -6.93 15.60 -3.26
C LYS A 282 -5.53 15.07 -3.64
N GLY A 283 -5.43 13.83 -4.13
CA GLY A 283 -4.16 13.29 -4.63
C GLY A 283 -3.12 13.00 -3.54
N GLY A 284 -3.56 12.70 -2.32
CA GLY A 284 -2.70 12.27 -1.21
C GLY A 284 -3.09 10.88 -0.71
N ILE A 285 -2.13 10.14 -0.14
CA ILE A 285 -2.39 8.86 0.53
C ILE A 285 -2.94 9.15 1.93
N ALA A 286 -3.85 8.31 2.43
CA ALA A 286 -4.32 8.39 3.81
C ALA A 286 -3.14 8.18 4.80
N LYS A 287 -2.75 9.24 5.51
CA LYS A 287 -1.82 9.10 6.64
C LYS A 287 -2.51 8.46 7.83
#